data_AF-A0A934DUT9-F1
#
_entry.id   AF-A0A934DUT9-F1
#
_cell.length_a   1.000
_cell.length_b   1.000
_cell.length_c   1.000
_cell.angle_alpha   90.00
_cell.angle_beta   90.00
_cell.angle_gamma   90.00
#
_symmetry.space_group_name_H-M   'P 1'
#
loop_
_entity.id
_entity.type
_entity.pdbx_description
1 polymer ?
#
loop_
_entity_poly.entity_id
_entity_poly.type
_entity_poly.pdbx_seq_one_letter_code
_entity_poly.pdbx_strand_id
1 'polypeptide(L)'
;MRPRLCAAALIALVAAAGCRSDARAAACASDRAQVQQLVDEDKRIDKLLHQADVAASKGQGAEAASLITSRAAPSEKEVLQRARGWNPASRWGRDIRAEMIALIEARSKSMTDYADALRSDDLKRVVEQMEAQHKLEQRAVELEAKLAAAACSE
;
A
#
# COMPACT_ATOMS: atom_id res chain seq x y z
N MET A 1 39.43 63.39 -2.32
CA MET A 1 40.15 62.10 -2.19
C MET A 1 39.12 61.02 -1.87
N ARG A 2 38.97 60.00 -2.71
CA ARG A 2 38.04 58.86 -2.53
C ARG A 2 38.83 57.63 -2.10
N PRO A 3 38.48 56.94 -1.01
CA PRO A 3 38.85 55.54 -0.85
C PRO A 3 37.77 54.65 -1.48
N ARG A 4 38.21 53.92 -2.51
CA ARG A 4 37.60 52.67 -3.00
C ARG A 4 37.85 51.59 -1.96
N LEU A 5 36.86 50.78 -1.59
CA LEU A 5 37.08 49.40 -1.16
C LEU A 5 35.93 48.54 -1.67
N CYS A 6 36.28 47.74 -2.67
CA CYS A 6 35.48 46.73 -3.32
C CYS A 6 35.41 45.46 -2.46
N ALA A 7 34.32 44.72 -2.68
CA ALA A 7 34.29 43.26 -2.76
C ALA A 7 34.85 42.44 -1.58
N ALA A 8 33.95 42.07 -0.66
CA ALA A 8 34.08 40.83 0.11
C ALA A 8 32.69 40.31 0.47
N ALA A 9 31.88 40.01 -0.54
CA ALA A 9 30.66 39.22 -0.39
C ALA A 9 30.69 38.16 -1.48
N LEU A 10 30.24 36.95 -1.15
CA LEU A 10 30.30 35.70 -1.91
C LEU A 10 31.55 34.86 -1.62
N ILE A 11 31.42 33.90 -0.70
CA ILE A 11 31.79 32.47 -0.83
C ILE A 11 31.35 31.82 0.50
N ALA A 12 30.09 31.38 0.60
CA ALA A 12 29.60 30.53 1.70
C ALA A 12 28.33 29.73 1.32
N LEU A 13 28.14 29.40 0.03
CA LEU A 13 26.89 28.78 -0.45
C LEU A 13 27.06 27.36 -1.04
N VAL A 14 28.27 26.78 -1.00
CA VAL A 14 28.54 25.49 -1.68
C VAL A 14 28.50 24.27 -0.74
N ALA A 15 28.57 24.45 0.58
CA ALA A 15 28.54 23.32 1.53
C ALA A 15 27.14 22.74 1.80
N ALA A 16 26.06 23.43 1.41
CA ALA A 16 24.69 23.00 1.69
C ALA A 16 24.12 21.98 0.67
N ALA A 17 24.82 21.71 -0.44
CA ALA A 17 24.34 20.80 -1.48
C ALA A 17 24.54 19.31 -1.10
N GLY A 18 25.63 18.97 -0.41
CA GLY A 18 25.95 17.58 -0.04
C GLY A 18 25.07 17.00 1.07
N CYS A 19 24.71 17.76 2.11
CA CYS A 19 23.82 17.25 3.17
C CYS A 19 22.38 17.00 2.70
N ARG A 20 21.95 17.60 1.58
CA ARG A 20 20.58 17.43 1.08
C ARG A 20 20.38 16.12 0.31
N SER A 21 21.41 15.59 -0.35
CA SER A 21 21.30 14.28 -1.03
C SER A 21 21.18 13.15 -0.03
N ASP A 22 21.96 13.20 1.05
CA ASP A 22 22.01 12.13 2.05
C ASP A 22 20.72 12.06 2.86
N ALA A 23 20.18 13.22 3.27
CA ALA A 23 18.89 13.29 3.95
C ALA A 23 17.73 12.76 3.08
N ARG A 24 17.77 12.99 1.75
CA ARG A 24 16.77 12.48 0.81
C ARG A 24 16.86 10.97 0.62
N ALA A 25 18.08 10.46 0.44
CA ALA A 25 18.31 9.03 0.32
C ALA A 25 17.85 8.28 1.59
N ALA A 26 18.17 8.83 2.77
CA ALA A 26 17.71 8.30 4.05
C ALA A 26 16.18 8.33 4.19
N ALA A 27 15.53 9.44 3.81
CA ALA A 27 14.07 9.55 3.81
C ALA A 27 13.40 8.48 2.92
N CYS A 28 13.91 8.29 1.70
CA CYS A 28 13.35 7.28 0.81
C CYS A 28 13.60 5.84 1.30
N ALA A 29 14.77 5.55 1.87
CA ALA A 29 15.04 4.24 2.46
C ALA A 29 14.08 3.95 3.63
N SER A 30 13.81 4.95 4.48
CA SER A 30 12.83 4.82 5.55
C SER A 30 11.41 4.60 5.01
N ASP A 31 11.00 5.36 4.00
CA ASP A 31 9.67 5.18 3.38
C ASP A 31 9.54 3.77 2.75
N ARG A 32 10.60 3.25 2.13
CA ARG A 32 10.61 1.89 1.56
C ARG A 32 10.35 0.81 2.60
N ALA A 33 10.95 0.93 3.78
CA ALA A 33 10.71 -0.01 4.87
C ALA A 33 9.24 0.00 5.30
N GLN A 34 8.62 1.18 5.40
CA GLN A 34 7.20 1.32 5.74
C GLN A 34 6.30 0.73 4.66
N VAL A 35 6.61 0.97 3.38
CA VAL A 35 5.87 0.36 2.27
C VAL A 35 5.96 -1.17 2.32
N GLN A 36 7.16 -1.72 2.55
CA GLN A 36 7.32 -3.17 2.61
C GLN A 36 6.46 -3.79 3.72
N GLN A 37 6.37 -3.14 4.88
CA GLN A 37 5.47 -3.57 5.95
C GLN A 37 4.00 -3.60 5.50
N LEU A 38 3.52 -2.56 4.81
CA LEU A 38 2.15 -2.54 4.28
C LEU A 38 1.90 -3.64 3.24
N VAL A 39 2.89 -3.94 2.38
CA VAL A 39 2.81 -5.04 1.40
C VAL A 39 2.75 -6.40 2.10
N ASP A 40 3.60 -6.63 3.09
CA ASP A 40 3.60 -7.88 3.85
C ASP A 40 2.29 -8.10 4.60
N GLU A 41 1.67 -7.02 5.09
CA GLU A 41 0.35 -7.04 5.70
C GLU A 41 -0.77 -7.32 4.68
N ASP A 42 -0.73 -6.73 3.48
CA ASP A 42 -1.67 -7.06 2.38
C ASP A 42 -1.58 -8.56 2.02
N LYS A 43 -0.37 -9.10 1.89
CA LYS A 43 -0.15 -10.54 1.66
C LYS A 43 -0.71 -11.42 2.78
N ARG A 44 -0.77 -10.93 4.02
CA ARG A 44 -1.43 -11.67 5.10
C ARG A 44 -2.95 -11.67 4.95
N ILE A 45 -3.54 -10.54 4.53
CA ILE A 45 -4.99 -10.46 4.23
C ILE A 45 -5.33 -11.40 3.08
N ASP A 46 -4.50 -11.42 2.03
CA ASP A 46 -4.66 -12.30 0.89
C ASP A 46 -4.68 -13.78 1.28
N LYS A 47 -3.76 -14.22 2.15
CA LYS A 47 -3.77 -15.57 2.73
C LYS A 47 -5.06 -15.88 3.51
N LEU A 48 -5.65 -14.90 4.20
CA LEU A 48 -6.93 -15.08 4.89
C LEU A 48 -8.09 -15.23 3.90
N LEU A 49 -8.06 -14.49 2.80
CA LEU A 49 -9.06 -14.61 1.73
C LEU A 49 -8.96 -15.96 1.04
N HIS A 50 -7.75 -16.44 0.77
CA HIS A 50 -7.55 -17.79 0.24
C HIS A 50 -8.15 -18.88 1.15
N GLN A 51 -8.06 -18.74 2.47
CA GLN A 51 -8.71 -19.66 3.40
C GLN A 51 -10.24 -19.64 3.26
N ALA A 52 -10.83 -18.47 3.02
CA ALA A 52 -12.26 -18.33 2.74
C ALA A 52 -12.63 -18.98 1.40
N ASP A 53 -11.81 -18.82 0.35
CA ASP A 53 -12.04 -19.47 -0.95
C ASP A 53 -11.99 -21.00 -0.85
N VAL A 54 -11.04 -21.53 -0.07
CA VAL A 54 -10.97 -22.97 0.23
C VAL A 54 -12.23 -23.46 0.95
N ALA A 55 -12.78 -22.70 1.89
CA ALA A 55 -14.05 -23.06 2.53
C ALA A 55 -15.23 -22.96 1.55
N ALA A 56 -15.29 -21.90 0.75
CA ALA A 56 -16.34 -21.68 -0.25
C ALA A 56 -16.38 -22.81 -1.30
N SER A 57 -15.22 -23.23 -1.81
CA SER A 57 -15.10 -24.34 -2.77
C SER A 57 -15.58 -25.70 -2.24
N LYS A 58 -15.65 -25.86 -0.91
CA LYS A 58 -16.20 -27.05 -0.24
C LYS A 58 -17.71 -26.94 0.04
N GLY A 59 -18.36 -25.89 -0.45
CA GLY A 59 -19.76 -25.60 -0.16
C GLY A 59 -20.00 -25.01 1.23
N GLN A 60 -18.95 -24.55 1.91
CA GLN A 60 -19.03 -24.00 3.28
C GLN A 60 -19.17 -22.46 3.26
N GLY A 61 -20.17 -21.94 2.52
CA GLY A 61 -20.34 -20.49 2.29
C GLY A 61 -20.44 -19.67 3.58
N ALA A 62 -21.18 -20.15 4.59
CA ALA A 62 -21.29 -19.47 5.88
C ALA A 62 -19.96 -19.40 6.65
N GLU A 63 -19.14 -20.46 6.59
CA GLU A 63 -17.81 -20.48 7.20
C GLU A 63 -16.85 -19.53 6.46
N ALA A 64 -16.88 -19.55 5.12
CA ALA A 64 -16.11 -18.62 4.29
C ALA A 64 -16.45 -17.15 4.60
N ALA A 65 -17.74 -16.81 4.66
CA ALA A 65 -18.19 -15.46 5.02
C ALA A 65 -17.77 -15.06 6.46
N SER A 66 -17.76 -16.02 7.39
CA SER A 66 -17.26 -15.83 8.75
C SER A 66 -15.76 -15.53 8.78
N LEU A 67 -14.95 -16.29 8.03
CA LEU A 67 -13.50 -16.05 7.91
C LEU A 67 -13.20 -14.64 7.38
N ILE A 68 -13.94 -14.20 6.36
CA ILE A 68 -13.78 -12.84 5.82
C ILE A 68 -14.12 -11.79 6.88
N THR A 69 -15.29 -11.89 7.50
CA THR A 69 -15.80 -10.83 8.39
C THR A 69 -15.14 -10.78 9.76
N SER A 70 -14.69 -11.92 10.30
CA SER A 70 -14.07 -11.99 11.63
C SER A 70 -12.54 -11.89 11.62
N ARG A 71 -11.89 -12.12 10.47
CA ARG A 71 -10.41 -12.14 10.39
C ARG A 71 -9.88 -11.19 9.32
N ALA A 72 -10.27 -11.38 8.06
CA ALA A 72 -9.69 -10.59 6.95
C ALA A 72 -10.08 -9.11 7.03
N ALA A 73 -11.36 -8.80 7.18
CA ALA A 73 -11.85 -7.42 7.21
C ALA A 73 -11.32 -6.61 8.41
N PRO A 74 -11.25 -7.14 9.65
CA PRO A 74 -10.58 -6.44 10.75
C PRO A 74 -9.11 -6.17 10.47
N SER A 75 -8.36 -7.15 9.95
CA SER A 75 -6.95 -6.96 9.59
C SER A 75 -6.80 -5.87 8.53
N GLU A 76 -7.64 -5.86 7.49
CA GLU A 76 -7.62 -4.81 6.46
C GLU A 76 -7.87 -3.41 7.02
N LYS A 77 -8.85 -3.25 7.92
CA LYS A 77 -9.10 -1.96 8.57
C LYS A 77 -7.88 -1.44 9.33
N GLU A 78 -7.15 -2.33 10.01
CA GLU A 78 -5.91 -1.95 10.71
C GLU A 78 -4.81 -1.52 9.73
N VAL A 79 -4.63 -2.24 8.61
CA VAL A 79 -3.67 -1.87 7.56
C VAL A 79 -4.04 -0.53 6.95
N LEU A 80 -5.33 -0.32 6.61
CA LEU A 80 -5.81 0.94 6.06
C LEU A 80 -5.59 2.10 7.03
N GLN A 81 -5.85 1.89 8.32
CA GLN A 81 -5.58 2.89 9.35
C GLN A 81 -4.09 3.22 9.44
N ARG A 82 -3.20 2.23 9.42
CA ARG A 82 -1.75 2.43 9.40
C ARG A 82 -1.29 3.19 8.15
N ALA A 83 -1.74 2.77 6.98
CA ALA A 83 -1.44 3.43 5.71
C ALA A 83 -1.89 4.90 5.72
N ARG A 84 -3.10 5.19 6.22
CA ARG A 84 -3.61 6.56 6.37
C ARG A 84 -2.85 7.36 7.44
N GLY A 85 -2.41 6.73 8.52
CA GLY A 85 -1.65 7.40 9.60
C GLY A 85 -0.19 7.67 9.25
N TRP A 86 0.39 6.92 8.30
CA TRP A 86 1.75 7.12 7.83
C TRP A 86 1.86 8.41 7.01
N ASN A 87 2.89 9.23 7.28
CA ASN A 87 3.20 10.45 6.55
C ASN A 87 4.57 10.33 5.86
N PRO A 88 4.61 9.96 4.57
CA PRO A 88 5.86 9.70 3.85
C PRO A 88 6.67 10.99 3.62
N ALA A 89 7.98 10.93 3.86
CA ALA A 89 8.86 12.08 3.70
C ALA A 89 9.21 12.35 2.22
N SER A 90 9.38 11.29 1.43
CA SER A 90 9.71 11.35 0.00
C SER A 90 8.46 11.49 -0.88
N ARG A 91 8.65 12.01 -2.10
CA ARG A 91 7.58 12.04 -3.11
C ARG A 91 7.13 10.64 -3.50
N TRP A 92 8.10 9.77 -3.79
CA TRP A 92 7.88 8.34 -4.05
C TRP A 92 7.00 7.69 -2.97
N GLY A 93 7.31 7.91 -1.69
CA GLY A 93 6.53 7.34 -0.59
C GLY A 93 5.09 7.86 -0.56
N ARG A 94 4.85 9.14 -0.89
CA ARG A 94 3.49 9.72 -0.97
C ARG A 94 2.68 9.12 -2.10
N ASP A 95 3.28 8.94 -3.27
CA ASP A 95 2.62 8.37 -4.44
C ASP A 95 2.24 6.91 -4.17
N ILE A 96 3.19 6.11 -3.65
CA ILE A 96 2.94 4.72 -3.27
C ILE A 96 1.90 4.60 -2.16
N ARG A 97 1.93 5.47 -1.15
CA ARG A 97 0.90 5.47 -0.09
C ARG A 97 -0.49 5.65 -0.68
N ALA A 98 -0.65 6.55 -1.65
CA ALA A 98 -1.94 6.77 -2.30
C ALA A 98 -2.40 5.51 -3.06
N GLU A 99 -1.50 4.85 -3.80
CA GLU A 99 -1.79 3.60 -4.51
C GLU A 99 -2.15 2.46 -3.56
N MET A 100 -1.41 2.29 -2.46
CA MET A 100 -1.70 1.29 -1.43
C MET A 100 -3.07 1.55 -0.78
N ILE A 101 -3.38 2.79 -0.39
CA ILE A 101 -4.69 3.14 0.18
C ILE A 101 -5.81 2.77 -0.80
N ALA A 102 -5.67 3.12 -2.08
CA ALA A 102 -6.68 2.82 -3.09
C ALA A 102 -6.86 1.30 -3.31
N LEU A 103 -5.79 0.52 -3.28
CA LEU A 103 -5.85 -0.95 -3.37
C LEU A 103 -6.58 -1.54 -2.15
N ILE A 104 -6.20 -1.11 -0.95
CA ILE A 104 -6.75 -1.59 0.31
C ILE A 104 -8.25 -1.27 0.41
N GLU A 105 -8.66 -0.05 0.07
CA GLU A 105 -10.08 0.34 0.04
C GLU A 105 -10.90 -0.50 -0.96
N ALA A 106 -10.33 -0.79 -2.14
CA ALA A 106 -10.97 -1.65 -3.11
C ALA A 106 -11.13 -3.08 -2.60
N ARG A 107 -10.11 -3.63 -1.92
CA ARG A 107 -10.21 -4.93 -1.22
C ARG A 107 -11.28 -4.90 -0.13
N SER A 108 -11.36 -3.85 0.69
CA SER A 108 -12.35 -3.69 1.75
C SER A 108 -13.79 -3.82 1.21
N LYS A 109 -14.06 -3.09 0.12
CA LYS A 109 -15.35 -3.17 -0.56
C LYS A 109 -15.61 -4.57 -1.11
N SER A 110 -14.65 -5.15 -1.83
CA SER A 110 -14.79 -6.47 -2.44
C SER A 110 -14.98 -7.58 -1.39
N MET A 111 -14.35 -7.48 -0.22
CA MET A 111 -14.56 -8.42 0.89
C MET A 111 -15.99 -8.37 1.42
N THR A 112 -16.57 -7.18 1.53
CA THR A 112 -17.96 -7.01 1.96
C THR A 112 -18.91 -7.64 0.94
N ASP A 113 -18.74 -7.28 -0.34
CA ASP A 113 -19.56 -7.81 -1.44
C ASP A 113 -19.45 -9.34 -1.55
N TYR A 114 -18.24 -9.89 -1.34
CA TYR A 114 -17.99 -11.33 -1.37
C TYR A 114 -18.60 -12.07 -0.19
N ALA A 115 -18.46 -11.55 1.03
CA ALA A 115 -19.10 -12.15 2.21
C ALA A 115 -20.63 -12.16 2.07
N ASP A 116 -21.22 -11.14 1.45
CA ASP A 116 -22.65 -11.10 1.18
C ASP A 116 -23.07 -12.08 0.08
N ALA A 117 -22.25 -12.23 -0.97
CA ALA A 117 -22.47 -13.23 -2.01
C ALA A 117 -22.47 -14.66 -1.42
N LEU A 118 -21.50 -14.97 -0.57
CA LEU A 118 -21.36 -16.27 0.10
C LEU A 118 -22.55 -16.64 1.00
N ARG A 119 -23.31 -15.65 1.50
CA ARG A 119 -24.52 -15.85 2.31
C ARG A 119 -25.80 -15.96 1.48
N SER A 120 -25.75 -15.61 0.20
CA SER A 120 -26.94 -15.50 -0.65
C SER A 120 -27.31 -16.78 -1.41
N ASP A 121 -26.49 -17.83 -1.30
CA ASP A 121 -26.56 -19.08 -2.08
C ASP A 121 -26.53 -18.87 -3.62
N ASP A 122 -26.25 -17.66 -4.10
CA ASP A 122 -26.09 -17.32 -5.51
C ASP A 122 -24.65 -17.63 -5.97
N LEU A 123 -24.47 -18.83 -6.53
CA LEU A 123 -23.18 -19.30 -7.04
C LEU A 123 -22.60 -18.38 -8.14
N LYS A 124 -23.46 -17.76 -8.96
CA LYS A 124 -22.99 -16.86 -10.01
C LYS A 124 -22.36 -15.62 -9.38
N ARG A 125 -23.03 -15.05 -8.38
CA ARG A 125 -22.52 -13.89 -7.63
C ARG A 125 -21.23 -14.23 -6.88
N VAL A 126 -21.12 -15.43 -6.31
CA VAL A 126 -19.87 -15.91 -5.68
C VAL A 126 -18.71 -15.92 -6.68
N VAL A 127 -18.90 -16.49 -7.86
CA VAL A 127 -17.87 -16.53 -8.92
C VAL A 127 -17.48 -15.12 -9.38
N GLU A 128 -18.45 -14.23 -9.60
CA GLU A 128 -18.17 -12.83 -9.96
C GLU A 128 -17.30 -12.12 -8.91
N GLN A 129 -17.51 -12.40 -7.63
CA GLN A 129 -16.70 -11.83 -6.56
C GLN A 129 -15.30 -12.46 -6.47
N MET A 130 -15.16 -13.77 -6.75
CA MET A 130 -13.84 -14.40 -6.85
C MET A 130 -13.02 -13.78 -7.99
N GLU A 131 -13.63 -13.52 -9.15
CA GLU A 131 -12.96 -12.83 -10.26
C GLU A 131 -12.56 -11.39 -9.90
N ALA A 132 -13.40 -10.68 -9.15
CA ALA A 132 -13.09 -9.34 -8.66
C ALA A 132 -11.89 -9.35 -7.70
N GLN A 133 -11.83 -10.32 -6.78
CA GLN A 133 -10.69 -10.51 -5.88
C GLN A 133 -9.41 -10.82 -6.66
N HIS A 134 -9.48 -11.69 -7.67
CA HIS A 134 -8.32 -12.02 -8.50
C HIS A 134 -7.77 -10.80 -9.26
N LYS A 135 -8.63 -9.91 -9.76
CA LYS A 135 -8.20 -8.64 -10.37
C LYS A 135 -7.49 -7.73 -9.37
N LEU A 136 -7.89 -7.73 -8.10
CA LEU A 136 -7.21 -6.98 -7.04
C LEU A 136 -5.85 -7.58 -6.69
N GLU A 137 -5.76 -8.91 -6.67
CA GLU A 137 -4.49 -9.63 -6.50
C GLU A 137 -3.50 -9.28 -7.63
N GLN A 138 -3.94 -9.29 -8.89
CA GLN A 138 -3.12 -8.87 -10.03
C GLN A 138 -2.58 -7.44 -9.85
N ARG A 139 -3.44 -6.50 -9.45
CA ARG A 139 -3.04 -5.12 -9.15
C ARG A 139 -2.04 -5.04 -7.99
N ALA A 140 -2.18 -5.89 -6.97
CA ALA A 140 -1.23 -5.97 -5.86
C ALA A 140 0.14 -6.44 -6.33
N VAL A 141 0.19 -7.46 -7.20
CA VAL A 141 1.43 -7.96 -7.82
C VAL A 141 2.08 -6.90 -8.71
N GLU A 142 1.31 -6.18 -9.53
CA GLU A 142 1.81 -5.07 -10.35
C GLU A 142 2.41 -3.95 -9.49
N LEU A 143 1.75 -3.61 -8.39
CA LEU A 143 2.25 -2.62 -7.44
C LEU A 143 3.55 -3.11 -6.79
N GLU A 144 3.64 -4.37 -6.36
CA GLU A 144 4.88 -4.94 -5.83
C GLU A 144 6.03 -4.90 -6.85
N ALA A 145 5.76 -5.25 -8.11
CA ALA A 145 6.76 -5.16 -9.17
C ALA A 145 7.22 -3.71 -9.40
N LYS A 146 6.30 -2.75 -9.36
CA LYS A 146 6.61 -1.31 -9.42
C LYS A 146 7.50 -0.89 -8.26
N LEU A 147 7.24 -1.38 -7.04
CA LEU A 147 8.05 -1.09 -5.86
C LEU A 147 9.47 -1.61 -5.99
N ALA A 148 9.65 -2.81 -6.55
CA ALA A 148 10.96 -3.40 -6.81
C ALA A 148 11.75 -2.62 -7.87
N ALA A 149 11.07 -2.13 -8.91
CA ALA A 149 11.69 -1.43 -10.03
C ALA A 149 11.93 0.08 -9.78
N ALA A 150 11.10 0.73 -8.96
CA ALA A 150 11.16 2.17 -8.77
C ALA A 150 12.40 2.58 -7.97
N ALA A 151 13.35 3.25 -8.63
CA ALA A 151 14.38 4.01 -7.94
C ALA A 151 13.72 5.15 -7.13
N CYS A 152 14.37 5.58 -6.06
CA CYS A 152 14.02 6.83 -5.38
C CYS A 152 14.34 8.02 -6.30
N SER A 153 13.58 8.19 -7.38
CA SER A 153 13.72 9.27 -8.35
C SER A 153 12.73 10.39 -8.04
N GLU A 154 13.19 11.63 -8.19
CA GLU A 154 12.55 12.90 -7.80
C GLU A 154 11.18 13.17 -8.46
#